data_AF-A0A937DGS7-F1
#
_entry.id   AF-A0A937DGS7-F1
#
_cell.length_a   1.000
_cell.length_b   1.000
_cell.length_c   1.000
_cell.angle_alpha   90.00
_cell.angle_beta   90.00
_cell.angle_gamma   90.00
#
_symmetry.space_group_name_H-M   'P 1'
#
loop_
_entity.id
_entity.type
_entity.pdbx_description
1 polymer ?
#
loop_
_entity_poly.entity_id
_entity_poly.type
_entity_poly.pdbx_seq_one_letter_code
_entity_poly.pdbx_strand_id
1 'polypeptide(L)'
;MLLPILSLAQSKEVRNYYDEDREQLKERYFVSDLKPTELYGTYESYYISGQLKSIGEYVDNEPIGQWKYYFENGQLKMKGHLKNNSNHGLWTYYFENGNKRMEGHIYDGYREGEWIYFYETGEQKSEGEYLNDNKNGLWNYYYEDGSLKGKAIYNQGDGVYKEFFPDGEVKMEGFITDGKSDSLWRNYYETGELKSKGLYKEGAKEGKWTYFYKSGNISGVGHFKDNLSHGKWSYYYPDGSLEAEGAERAGKKEGYWKLYYEDGSTKGESVYEAGSGDYKEFYESGKLKLKGRIVDEKYVDSWIYYYETGEIEGRAEYDNGLGEYIGFYKDGTQKMKGTVDGQTKTGTWELYNENGILAGFYKPVYDEYEPLLRQTLANEESKETPKYNKPEYRYRSKRISYMKPRNSDFPTIVAQVNPFNMLFGDLQISLEYNIQQRIGYEALLHVYRNPFFANSYNLTSGDTFFEGYGFSFRQRFYHKDSPFGMPYFGHSLGYQNIDHLKYYTNSFDNSESRATVKQQGIRYGLLVGTRILQNLNDNGFTFDLNVGVNFGYHFYEDISNTGDNNTVFDDLKNREFRVSPIVGVSIGYVFRLKKVSTLNP
;
A
#
# COMPACT_ATOMS: atom_id res chain seq x y z
N MET A 1 -67.71 -11.99 37.87
CA MET A 1 -67.05 -12.03 36.55
C MET A 1 -65.95 -10.96 36.61
N LEU A 2 -64.73 -11.35 36.99
CA LEU A 2 -63.60 -10.44 37.19
C LEU A 2 -62.77 -10.44 35.90
N LEU A 3 -62.71 -9.29 35.23
CA LEU A 3 -61.81 -9.01 34.11
C LEU A 3 -60.36 -9.09 34.62
N PRO A 4 -59.45 -9.83 33.96
CA PRO A 4 -58.04 -9.70 34.26
C PRO A 4 -57.57 -8.36 33.68
N ILE A 5 -57.13 -7.48 34.57
CA ILE A 5 -56.36 -6.29 34.21
C ILE A 5 -55.04 -6.83 33.62
N LEU A 6 -54.87 -6.75 32.30
CA LEU A 6 -53.55 -6.85 31.70
C LEU A 6 -52.72 -5.71 32.28
N SER A 7 -51.77 -6.01 33.16
CA SER A 7 -50.73 -5.05 33.51
C SER A 7 -49.94 -4.77 32.23
N LEU A 8 -50.14 -3.61 31.63
CA LEU A 8 -49.17 -3.05 30.70
C LEU A 8 -47.82 -3.09 31.40
N ALA A 9 -46.85 -3.80 30.83
CA ALA A 9 -45.49 -3.80 31.34
C ALA A 9 -45.02 -2.34 31.36
N GLN A 10 -44.92 -1.80 32.56
CA GLN A 10 -44.44 -0.46 32.80
C GLN A 10 -42.92 -0.50 32.56
N SER A 11 -42.38 0.50 31.87
CA SER A 11 -40.96 0.58 31.54
C SER A 11 -40.35 1.80 32.20
N LYS A 12 -39.09 1.66 32.65
CA LYS A 12 -38.35 2.73 33.30
C LYS A 12 -37.33 3.34 32.34
N GLU A 13 -37.41 4.65 32.18
CA GLU A 13 -36.41 5.41 31.41
C GLU A 13 -35.08 5.45 32.16
N VAL A 14 -33.99 5.19 31.44
CA VAL A 14 -32.61 5.27 31.90
C VAL A 14 -31.84 6.22 30.97
N ARG A 15 -31.02 7.09 31.56
CA ARG A 15 -30.15 8.03 30.86
C ARG A 15 -28.72 7.85 31.32
N ASN A 16 -27.82 7.64 30.36
CA ASN A 16 -26.38 7.60 30.58
C ASN A 16 -25.74 8.84 29.95
N TYR A 17 -24.67 9.34 30.56
CA TYR A 17 -23.98 10.57 30.17
C TYR A 17 -22.50 10.30 29.91
N TYR A 18 -21.86 11.14 29.11
CA TYR A 18 -20.42 11.06 28.83
C TYR A 18 -19.58 11.64 29.98
N ASP A 19 -20.13 12.62 30.67
CA ASP A 19 -19.51 13.42 31.71
C ASP A 19 -20.15 13.17 33.08
N GLU A 20 -19.38 13.44 34.14
CA GLU A 20 -19.84 13.30 35.53
C GLU A 20 -20.91 14.33 35.91
N ASP A 21 -20.88 15.51 35.27
CA ASP A 21 -21.80 16.63 35.50
C ASP A 21 -23.19 16.40 34.86
N ARG A 22 -23.35 15.34 34.06
CA ARG A 22 -24.59 14.92 33.37
C ARG A 22 -25.14 15.94 32.39
N GLU A 23 -24.27 16.69 31.72
CA GLU A 23 -24.65 17.65 30.69
C GLU A 23 -24.71 17.03 29.28
N GLN A 24 -23.86 16.04 28.98
CA GLN A 24 -23.73 15.42 27.66
C GLN A 24 -24.37 14.03 27.64
N LEU A 25 -25.61 13.97 27.18
CA LEU A 25 -26.36 12.72 27.05
C LEU A 25 -25.63 11.77 26.08
N LYS A 26 -25.37 10.55 26.54
CA LYS A 26 -24.75 9.48 25.76
C LYS A 26 -25.81 8.54 25.20
N GLU A 27 -26.70 8.06 26.05
CA GLU A 27 -27.74 7.08 25.70
C GLU A 27 -29.01 7.35 26.52
N ARG A 28 -30.16 7.13 25.89
CA ARG A 28 -31.48 7.16 26.51
C ARG A 28 -32.24 5.91 26.08
N TYR A 29 -32.68 5.11 27.05
CA TYR A 29 -33.35 3.84 26.76
C TYR A 29 -34.33 3.46 27.87
N PHE A 30 -35.13 2.44 27.61
CA PHE A 30 -36.11 1.91 28.56
C PHE A 30 -35.73 0.49 28.98
N VAL A 31 -35.94 0.17 30.25
CA VAL A 31 -35.79 -1.19 30.81
C VAL A 31 -37.12 -1.70 31.34
N SER A 32 -37.28 -3.02 31.38
CA SER A 32 -38.45 -3.68 31.97
C SER A 32 -38.51 -3.43 33.49
N ASP A 33 -39.66 -2.99 34.00
CA ASP A 33 -39.84 -2.79 35.46
C ASP A 33 -39.70 -4.08 36.26
N LEU A 34 -39.98 -5.24 35.63
CA LEU A 34 -39.86 -6.55 36.27
C LEU A 34 -38.41 -7.02 36.33
N LYS A 35 -37.57 -6.57 35.39
CA LYS A 35 -36.17 -6.98 35.25
C LYS A 35 -35.33 -5.79 34.75
N PRO A 36 -34.77 -4.98 35.65
CA PRO A 36 -34.04 -3.75 35.30
C PRO A 36 -32.78 -3.95 34.45
N THR A 37 -32.37 -5.19 34.21
CA THR A 37 -31.25 -5.58 33.34
C THR A 37 -31.68 -5.90 31.90
N GLU A 38 -32.98 -5.84 31.59
CA GLU A 38 -33.53 -6.13 30.26
C GLU A 38 -34.05 -4.85 29.58
N LEU A 39 -33.47 -4.51 28.43
CA LEU A 39 -33.91 -3.41 27.56
C LEU A 39 -35.29 -3.74 26.97
N TYR A 40 -36.21 -2.79 27.07
CA TYR A 40 -37.58 -2.90 26.59
C TYR A 40 -38.13 -1.52 26.20
N GLY A 41 -38.33 -1.29 24.90
CA GLY A 41 -38.82 -0.04 24.32
C GLY A 41 -37.79 0.68 23.46
N THR A 42 -37.97 1.99 23.28
CA THR A 42 -37.11 2.82 22.42
C THR A 42 -35.70 2.93 22.98
N TYR A 43 -34.70 2.86 22.11
CA TYR A 43 -33.31 3.14 22.42
C TYR A 43 -32.80 4.25 21.52
N GLU A 44 -32.14 5.24 22.13
CA GLU A 44 -31.50 6.37 21.47
C GLU A 44 -30.05 6.45 21.96
N SER A 45 -29.10 6.56 21.05
CA SER A 45 -27.72 6.92 21.38
C SER A 45 -27.32 8.22 20.70
N TYR A 46 -26.37 8.93 21.28
CA TYR A 46 -25.94 10.26 20.86
C TYR A 46 -24.42 10.33 20.68
N TYR A 47 -23.95 11.20 19.80
CA TYR A 47 -22.54 11.59 19.71
C TYR A 47 -22.18 12.55 20.86
N ILE A 48 -20.89 12.76 21.10
CA ILE A 48 -20.42 13.75 22.11
C ILE A 48 -20.88 15.18 21.78
N SER A 49 -21.10 15.46 20.50
CA SER A 49 -21.70 16.70 20.00
C SER A 49 -23.19 16.87 20.35
N GLY A 50 -23.84 15.85 20.93
CA GLY A 50 -25.26 15.83 21.26
C GLY A 50 -26.17 15.44 20.09
N GLN A 51 -25.61 15.18 18.90
CA GLN A 51 -26.41 14.73 17.76
C GLN A 51 -26.82 13.27 17.90
N LEU A 52 -28.04 12.93 17.46
CA LEU A 52 -28.54 11.57 17.47
C LEU A 52 -27.64 10.68 16.62
N LYS A 53 -27.20 9.55 17.18
CA LYS A 53 -26.29 8.57 16.56
C LYS A 53 -27.04 7.32 16.10
N SER A 54 -27.95 6.81 16.90
CA SER A 54 -28.84 5.70 16.52
C SER A 54 -30.17 5.77 17.23
N ILE A 55 -31.20 5.21 16.61
CA ILE A 55 -32.52 5.02 17.20
C ILE A 55 -33.14 3.71 16.72
N GLY A 56 -33.80 3.00 17.63
CA GLY A 56 -34.51 1.75 17.36
C GLY A 56 -35.29 1.27 18.57
N GLU A 57 -35.72 0.01 18.54
CA GLU A 57 -36.50 -0.61 19.61
C GLU A 57 -35.83 -1.90 20.08
N TYR A 58 -35.90 -2.17 21.38
CA TYR A 58 -35.54 -3.43 22.00
C TYR A 58 -36.75 -4.11 22.63
N VAL A 59 -36.78 -5.44 22.59
CA VAL A 59 -37.64 -6.28 23.42
C VAL A 59 -36.78 -7.40 23.98
N ASP A 60 -36.75 -7.56 25.30
CA ASP A 60 -36.00 -8.59 26.01
C ASP A 60 -34.50 -8.63 25.62
N ASN A 61 -33.86 -7.45 25.56
CA ASN A 61 -32.47 -7.25 25.09
C ASN A 61 -32.21 -7.57 23.60
N GLU A 62 -33.24 -7.88 22.82
CA GLU A 62 -33.10 -8.09 21.38
C GLU A 62 -33.57 -6.86 20.59
N PRO A 63 -32.75 -6.32 19.66
CA PRO A 63 -33.14 -5.23 18.81
C PRO A 63 -34.14 -5.75 17.77
N ILE A 64 -35.27 -5.05 17.67
CA ILE A 64 -36.36 -5.39 16.77
C ILE A 64 -36.76 -4.19 15.91
N GLY A 65 -37.46 -4.47 14.82
CA GLY A 65 -38.07 -3.44 13.99
C GLY A 65 -37.06 -2.60 13.23
N GLN A 66 -37.47 -1.38 12.87
CA GLN A 66 -36.67 -0.44 12.09
C GLN A 66 -35.61 0.23 12.94
N TRP A 67 -34.36 0.10 12.52
CA TRP A 67 -33.23 0.81 13.08
C TRP A 67 -32.75 1.89 12.13
N LYS A 68 -32.39 3.04 12.68
CA LYS A 68 -31.80 4.18 11.96
C LYS A 68 -30.52 4.59 12.64
N TYR A 69 -29.50 4.85 11.86
CA TYR A 69 -28.21 5.33 12.30
C TYR A 69 -27.88 6.60 11.53
N TYR A 70 -27.23 7.55 12.18
CA TYR A 70 -26.94 8.86 11.61
C TYR A 70 -25.44 9.16 11.67
N PHE A 71 -24.98 10.02 10.76
CA PHE A 71 -23.68 10.66 10.84
C PHE A 71 -23.69 11.78 11.89
N GLU A 72 -22.51 12.25 12.29
CA GLU A 72 -22.36 13.39 13.21
C GLU A 72 -22.72 14.75 12.59
N ASN A 73 -23.16 14.76 11.33
CA ASN A 73 -23.79 15.93 10.70
C ASN A 73 -25.34 15.85 10.73
N GLY A 74 -25.90 14.82 11.37
CA GLY A 74 -27.33 14.62 11.55
C GLY A 74 -28.01 13.91 10.37
N GLN A 75 -27.29 13.68 9.27
CA GLN A 75 -27.85 12.98 8.13
C GLN A 75 -27.90 11.47 8.36
N LEU A 76 -28.87 10.81 7.72
CA LEU A 76 -29.03 9.38 7.85
C LEU A 76 -27.81 8.66 7.25
N LYS A 77 -27.24 7.71 7.99
CA LYS A 77 -26.10 6.89 7.60
C LYS A 77 -26.54 5.54 7.05
N MET A 78 -27.47 4.90 7.74
CA MET A 78 -28.09 3.65 7.29
C MET A 78 -29.41 3.41 8.02
N LYS A 79 -30.30 2.66 7.38
CA LYS A 79 -31.52 2.16 7.99
C LYS A 79 -31.87 0.77 7.48
N GLY A 80 -32.55 -0.01 8.29
CA GLY A 80 -33.06 -1.33 7.94
C GLY A 80 -33.73 -2.00 9.13
N HIS A 81 -34.14 -3.26 8.99
CA HIS A 81 -34.67 -4.01 10.12
C HIS A 81 -33.57 -4.83 10.80
N LEU A 82 -33.60 -4.84 12.13
CA LEU A 82 -32.82 -5.79 12.93
C LEU A 82 -33.74 -6.91 13.41
N LYS A 83 -33.21 -8.13 13.40
CA LYS A 83 -33.84 -9.33 13.95
C LYS A 83 -32.75 -10.25 14.50
N ASN A 84 -32.90 -10.75 15.72
CA ASN A 84 -31.93 -11.64 16.38
C ASN A 84 -30.49 -11.06 16.38
N ASN A 85 -30.32 -9.78 16.71
CA ASN A 85 -29.02 -9.08 16.66
C ASN A 85 -28.34 -9.03 15.28
N SER A 86 -29.07 -9.21 14.18
CA SER A 86 -28.52 -9.15 12.83
C SER A 86 -29.40 -8.34 11.87
N ASN A 87 -28.77 -7.81 10.83
CA ASN A 87 -29.43 -7.12 9.73
C ASN A 87 -30.36 -8.11 8.99
N HIS A 88 -31.64 -7.76 8.85
CA HIS A 88 -32.63 -8.59 8.19
C HIS A 88 -33.48 -7.79 7.20
N GLY A 89 -33.67 -8.33 5.99
CA GLY A 89 -34.45 -7.71 4.93
C GLY A 89 -33.75 -6.53 4.26
N LEU A 90 -34.51 -5.56 3.78
CA LEU A 90 -33.98 -4.40 3.04
C LEU A 90 -33.18 -3.46 3.97
N TRP A 91 -31.94 -3.19 3.55
CA TRP A 91 -31.07 -2.19 4.15
C TRP A 91 -30.71 -1.12 3.13
N THR A 92 -30.77 0.14 3.55
CA THR A 92 -30.36 1.30 2.77
C THR A 92 -29.24 2.04 3.50
N TYR A 93 -28.17 2.33 2.78
CA TYR A 93 -27.01 3.07 3.26
C TYR A 93 -26.88 4.37 2.49
N TYR A 94 -26.30 5.38 3.13
CA TYR A 94 -26.23 6.74 2.60
C TYR A 94 -24.81 7.29 2.69
N PHE A 95 -24.51 8.29 1.87
CA PHE A 95 -23.33 9.15 1.98
C PHE A 95 -23.58 10.28 2.98
N GLU A 96 -22.51 10.98 3.40
CA GLU A 96 -22.59 12.14 4.31
C GLU A 96 -23.22 13.38 3.69
N ASN A 97 -23.59 13.34 2.41
CA ASN A 97 -24.39 14.37 1.74
C ASN A 97 -25.90 14.02 1.68
N GLY A 98 -26.28 12.83 2.13
CA GLY A 98 -27.67 12.38 2.24
C GLY A 98 -28.15 11.56 1.05
N ASN A 99 -27.34 11.47 -0.02
CA ASN A 99 -27.65 10.62 -1.15
C ASN A 99 -27.50 9.14 -0.77
N LYS A 100 -28.30 8.27 -1.40
CA LYS A 100 -28.15 6.83 -1.24
C LYS A 100 -26.75 6.42 -1.71
N ARG A 101 -26.14 5.49 -0.98
CA ARG A 101 -24.85 4.87 -1.30
C ARG A 101 -25.05 3.47 -1.87
N MET A 102 -25.89 2.69 -1.23
CA MET A 102 -26.26 1.35 -1.67
C MET A 102 -27.53 0.89 -0.96
N GLU A 103 -28.27 0.00 -1.58
CA GLU A 103 -29.38 -0.71 -0.93
C GLU A 103 -29.52 -2.13 -1.47
N GLY A 104 -30.07 -3.00 -0.63
CA GLY A 104 -30.34 -4.39 -0.98
C GLY A 104 -30.74 -5.20 0.25
N HIS A 105 -31.02 -6.49 0.04
CA HIS A 105 -31.48 -7.37 1.11
C HIS A 105 -30.31 -8.07 1.81
N ILE A 106 -30.40 -8.17 3.13
CA ILE A 106 -29.47 -8.92 3.97
C ILE A 106 -30.28 -9.99 4.72
N TYR A 107 -29.84 -11.23 4.64
CA TYR A 107 -30.39 -12.35 5.42
C TYR A 107 -29.25 -13.09 6.10
N ASP A 108 -29.40 -13.35 7.40
CA ASP A 108 -28.42 -14.05 8.23
C ASP A 108 -26.98 -13.49 8.14
N GLY A 109 -26.87 -12.17 7.92
CA GLY A 109 -25.60 -11.45 7.79
C GLY A 109 -25.00 -11.43 6.38
N TYR A 110 -25.60 -12.10 5.40
CA TYR A 110 -25.14 -12.16 4.01
C TYR A 110 -26.03 -11.31 3.09
N ARG A 111 -25.42 -10.67 2.09
CA ARG A 111 -26.16 -9.99 1.03
C ARG A 111 -26.81 -11.03 0.11
N GLU A 112 -28.07 -10.79 -0.21
CA GLU A 112 -28.90 -11.69 -1.01
C GLU A 112 -29.80 -10.89 -1.96
N GLY A 113 -30.05 -11.43 -3.16
CA GLY A 113 -30.93 -10.84 -4.15
C GLY A 113 -30.39 -9.54 -4.74
N GLU A 114 -31.28 -8.68 -5.22
CA GLU A 114 -30.92 -7.44 -5.89
C GLU A 114 -30.23 -6.43 -4.95
N TRP A 115 -29.14 -5.86 -5.46
CA TRP A 115 -28.40 -4.79 -4.84
C TRP A 115 -28.13 -3.67 -5.84
N ILE A 116 -28.34 -2.45 -5.39
CA ILE A 116 -28.10 -1.23 -6.17
C ILE A 116 -27.07 -0.39 -5.44
N TYR A 117 -26.11 0.15 -6.18
CA TYR A 117 -25.07 1.04 -5.71
C TYR A 117 -25.17 2.35 -6.46
N PHE A 118 -24.83 3.45 -5.79
CA PHE A 118 -24.95 4.80 -6.31
C PHE A 118 -23.62 5.54 -6.22
N TYR A 119 -23.43 6.53 -7.07
CA TYR A 119 -22.40 7.55 -6.93
C TYR A 119 -22.79 8.54 -5.83
N GLU A 120 -21.81 9.30 -5.33
CA GLU A 120 -22.07 10.32 -4.30
C GLU A 120 -22.96 11.45 -4.82
N THR A 121 -22.96 11.68 -6.13
CA THR A 121 -23.86 12.58 -6.86
C THR A 121 -25.31 12.10 -6.89
N GLY A 122 -25.56 10.80 -6.66
CA GLY A 122 -26.89 10.20 -6.51
C GLY A 122 -27.31 9.30 -7.68
N GLU A 123 -26.61 9.35 -8.80
CA GLU A 123 -26.88 8.50 -9.97
C GLU A 123 -26.48 7.04 -9.70
N GLN A 124 -27.19 6.13 -10.35
CA GLN A 124 -26.93 4.70 -10.23
C GLN A 124 -25.54 4.36 -10.78
N LYS A 125 -24.75 3.66 -9.97
CA LYS A 125 -23.38 3.24 -10.29
C LYS A 125 -23.32 1.81 -10.79
N SER A 126 -24.06 0.92 -10.15
CA SER A 126 -24.16 -0.48 -10.55
C SER A 126 -25.33 -1.16 -9.88
N GLU A 127 -25.84 -2.20 -10.52
CA GLU A 127 -26.86 -3.08 -9.97
C GLU A 127 -26.56 -4.53 -10.32
N GLY A 128 -27.10 -5.47 -9.55
CA GLY A 128 -27.08 -6.89 -9.84
C GLY A 128 -27.45 -7.72 -8.61
N GLU A 129 -27.34 -9.03 -8.73
CA GLU A 129 -27.73 -9.95 -7.67
C GLU A 129 -26.54 -10.42 -6.84
N TYR A 130 -26.78 -10.61 -5.54
CA TYR A 130 -25.93 -11.35 -4.64
C TYR A 130 -26.56 -12.70 -4.27
N LEU A 131 -25.71 -13.70 -4.11
CA LEU A 131 -26.04 -14.98 -3.52
C LEU A 131 -24.98 -15.29 -2.46
N ASN A 132 -25.35 -15.28 -1.18
CA ASN A 132 -24.44 -15.48 -0.05
C ASN A 132 -23.18 -14.61 -0.14
N ASP A 133 -23.36 -13.29 -0.26
CA ASP A 133 -22.28 -12.28 -0.42
C ASP A 133 -21.45 -12.32 -1.71
N ASN A 134 -21.65 -13.32 -2.58
CA ASN A 134 -20.99 -13.40 -3.87
C ASN A 134 -21.86 -12.78 -4.97
N LYS A 135 -21.24 -12.00 -5.86
CA LYS A 135 -21.94 -11.49 -7.04
C LYS A 135 -22.41 -12.67 -7.89
N ASN A 136 -23.66 -12.61 -8.33
CA ASN A 136 -24.28 -13.66 -9.13
C ASN A 136 -25.14 -13.05 -10.23
N GLY A 137 -25.28 -13.74 -11.35
CA GLY A 137 -26.11 -13.30 -12.47
C GLY A 137 -25.57 -12.06 -13.18
N LEU A 138 -26.48 -11.32 -13.82
CA LEU A 138 -26.15 -10.11 -14.57
C LEU A 138 -25.90 -8.94 -13.62
N TRP A 139 -24.78 -8.27 -13.84
CA TRP A 139 -24.41 -7.02 -13.19
C TRP A 139 -24.23 -5.93 -14.22
N ASN A 140 -24.94 -4.82 -14.07
CA ASN A 140 -24.79 -3.63 -14.90
C ASN A 140 -23.94 -2.58 -14.16
N TYR A 141 -23.10 -1.88 -14.89
CA TYR A 141 -22.27 -0.78 -14.40
C TYR A 141 -22.50 0.45 -15.26
N TYR A 142 -22.59 1.62 -14.64
CA TYR A 142 -22.94 2.87 -15.31
C TYR A 142 -21.87 3.94 -15.05
N TYR A 143 -21.74 4.89 -15.97
CA TYR A 143 -21.03 6.14 -15.74
C TYR A 143 -21.91 7.11 -14.91
N GLU A 144 -21.35 8.21 -14.43
CA GLU A 144 -22.09 9.21 -13.63
C GLU A 144 -23.20 9.91 -14.42
N ASP A 145 -23.11 9.95 -15.75
CA ASP A 145 -24.19 10.46 -16.62
C ASP A 145 -25.34 9.45 -16.84
N GLY A 146 -25.27 8.28 -16.21
CA GLY A 146 -26.25 7.19 -16.33
C GLY A 146 -26.08 6.31 -17.57
N SER A 147 -25.12 6.60 -18.45
CA SER A 147 -24.83 5.75 -19.60
C SER A 147 -24.22 4.41 -19.16
N LEU A 148 -24.53 3.34 -19.90
CA LEU A 148 -24.04 2.00 -19.60
C LEU A 148 -22.53 1.94 -19.83
N LYS A 149 -21.78 1.76 -18.75
CA LYS A 149 -20.33 1.58 -18.79
C LYS A 149 -19.95 0.16 -19.15
N GLY A 150 -20.62 -0.83 -18.56
CA GLY A 150 -20.22 -2.22 -18.69
C GLY A 150 -21.22 -3.18 -18.09
N LYS A 151 -21.01 -4.46 -18.38
CA LYS A 151 -21.80 -5.58 -17.86
C LYS A 151 -20.89 -6.72 -17.45
N ALA A 152 -21.26 -7.44 -16.40
CA ALA A 152 -20.67 -8.73 -16.06
C ALA A 152 -21.74 -9.79 -15.86
N ILE A 153 -21.44 -11.02 -16.23
CA ILE A 153 -22.25 -12.19 -15.87
C ILE A 153 -21.43 -13.01 -14.90
N TYR A 154 -21.83 -13.02 -13.63
CA TYR A 154 -21.16 -13.74 -12.56
C TYR A 154 -21.84 -15.07 -12.24
N ASN A 155 -21.04 -16.03 -11.80
CA ASN A 155 -21.44 -17.27 -11.17
C ASN A 155 -20.63 -17.40 -9.87
N GLN A 156 -21.27 -17.10 -8.74
CA GLN A 156 -20.64 -17.15 -7.40
C GLN A 156 -19.31 -16.38 -7.30
N GLY A 157 -19.24 -15.17 -7.87
CA GLY A 157 -18.08 -14.27 -7.76
C GLY A 157 -17.21 -14.20 -9.03
N ASP A 158 -17.20 -15.26 -9.83
CA ASP A 158 -16.41 -15.35 -11.06
C ASP A 158 -17.27 -15.09 -12.28
N GLY A 159 -16.75 -14.42 -13.31
CA GLY A 159 -17.60 -14.02 -14.42
C GLY A 159 -16.89 -13.44 -15.63
N VAL A 160 -17.66 -13.27 -16.70
CA VAL A 160 -17.20 -12.57 -17.90
C VAL A 160 -17.63 -11.11 -17.81
N TYR A 161 -16.69 -10.19 -17.96
CA TYR A 161 -16.93 -8.75 -17.97
C TYR A 161 -16.75 -8.18 -19.36
N LYS A 162 -17.59 -7.21 -19.71
CA LYS A 162 -17.49 -6.37 -20.91
C LYS A 162 -17.67 -4.92 -20.52
N GLU A 163 -16.79 -4.06 -20.99
CA GLU A 163 -16.94 -2.60 -20.94
C GLU A 163 -17.22 -2.08 -22.34
N PHE A 164 -18.01 -1.01 -22.43
CA PHE A 164 -18.41 -0.40 -23.69
C PHE A 164 -17.86 1.02 -23.82
N PHE A 165 -17.68 1.47 -25.06
CA PHE A 165 -17.51 2.87 -25.41
C PHE A 165 -18.86 3.61 -25.33
N PRO A 166 -18.87 4.96 -25.34
CA PRO A 166 -20.11 5.73 -25.29
C PRO A 166 -21.10 5.44 -26.44
N ASP A 167 -20.63 4.96 -27.59
CA ASP A 167 -21.44 4.54 -28.74
C ASP A 167 -22.03 3.14 -28.60
N GLY A 168 -21.66 2.40 -27.56
CA GLY A 168 -22.12 1.04 -27.26
C GLY A 168 -21.22 -0.08 -27.79
N GLU A 169 -20.15 0.23 -28.54
CA GLU A 169 -19.21 -0.77 -29.02
C GLU A 169 -18.33 -1.32 -27.88
N VAL A 170 -17.88 -2.57 -28.01
CA VAL A 170 -17.10 -3.23 -26.95
C VAL A 170 -15.73 -2.57 -26.85
N LYS A 171 -15.40 -2.03 -25.68
CA LYS A 171 -14.10 -1.43 -25.37
C LYS A 171 -13.10 -2.43 -24.86
N MET A 172 -13.54 -3.33 -23.97
CA MET A 172 -12.73 -4.44 -23.49
C MET A 172 -13.62 -5.56 -22.96
N GLU A 173 -13.10 -6.78 -23.00
CA GLU A 173 -13.73 -7.95 -22.40
C GLU A 173 -12.70 -8.91 -21.83
N GLY A 174 -13.10 -9.68 -20.82
CA GLY A 174 -12.27 -10.71 -20.22
C GLY A 174 -12.94 -11.40 -19.03
N PHE A 175 -12.18 -12.29 -18.39
CA PHE A 175 -12.64 -13.01 -17.21
C PHE A 175 -12.29 -12.23 -15.93
N ILE A 176 -13.16 -12.33 -14.94
CA ILE A 176 -12.98 -11.78 -13.60
C ILE A 176 -13.10 -12.93 -12.61
N THR A 177 -12.12 -13.05 -11.73
CA THR A 177 -12.08 -14.01 -10.61
C THR A 177 -11.91 -13.23 -9.33
N ASP A 178 -12.72 -13.47 -8.30
CA ASP A 178 -12.66 -12.75 -7.01
C ASP A 178 -12.63 -11.20 -7.15
N GLY A 179 -13.36 -10.68 -8.15
CA GLY A 179 -13.42 -9.24 -8.44
C GLY A 179 -12.16 -8.65 -9.11
N LYS A 180 -11.21 -9.46 -9.56
CA LYS A 180 -10.00 -9.03 -10.28
C LYS A 180 -9.96 -9.60 -11.69
N SER A 181 -9.34 -8.87 -12.62
CA SER A 181 -9.09 -9.36 -13.98
C SER A 181 -8.24 -10.62 -13.97
N ASP A 182 -8.65 -11.64 -14.71
CA ASP A 182 -7.98 -12.92 -14.83
C ASP A 182 -8.10 -13.49 -16.24
N SER A 183 -7.24 -14.46 -16.58
CA SER A 183 -7.20 -15.14 -17.86
C SER A 183 -7.09 -14.18 -19.06
N LEU A 184 -7.66 -14.52 -20.22
CA LEU A 184 -7.51 -13.76 -21.45
C LEU A 184 -8.38 -12.49 -21.44
N TRP A 185 -7.74 -11.36 -21.72
CA TRP A 185 -8.40 -10.08 -21.94
C TRP A 185 -8.15 -9.56 -23.35
N ARG A 186 -9.15 -8.88 -23.89
CA ARG A 186 -9.12 -8.20 -25.19
C ARG A 186 -9.54 -6.75 -25.00
N ASN A 187 -8.84 -5.84 -25.66
CA ASN A 187 -9.20 -4.43 -25.73
C ASN A 187 -9.34 -4.06 -27.20
N TYR A 188 -10.25 -3.13 -27.50
CA TYR A 188 -10.59 -2.74 -28.86
C TYR A 188 -10.40 -1.23 -29.05
N TYR A 189 -10.29 -0.81 -30.31
CA TYR A 189 -10.45 0.58 -30.70
C TYR A 189 -11.94 0.96 -30.72
N GLU A 190 -12.25 2.26 -30.71
CA GLU A 190 -13.63 2.77 -30.86
C GLU A 190 -14.29 2.28 -32.16
N THR A 191 -13.47 2.02 -33.18
CA THR A 191 -13.90 1.46 -34.48
C THR A 191 -14.16 -0.06 -34.46
N GLY A 192 -13.92 -0.73 -33.33
CA GLY A 192 -14.22 -2.15 -33.10
C GLY A 192 -13.07 -3.12 -33.39
N GLU A 193 -11.97 -2.69 -34.01
CA GLU A 193 -10.82 -3.56 -34.26
C GLU A 193 -10.05 -3.86 -32.96
N LEU A 194 -9.45 -5.05 -32.89
CA LEU A 194 -8.67 -5.46 -31.73
C LEU A 194 -7.46 -4.55 -31.56
N LYS A 195 -7.34 -3.91 -30.39
CA LYS A 195 -6.23 -3.02 -30.02
C LYS A 195 -5.13 -3.76 -29.26
N SER A 196 -5.51 -4.66 -28.37
CA SER A 196 -4.56 -5.52 -27.66
C SER A 196 -5.21 -6.74 -27.07
N LYS A 197 -4.41 -7.78 -26.81
CA LYS A 197 -4.82 -8.95 -26.04
C LYS A 197 -3.66 -9.51 -25.23
N GLY A 198 -3.98 -10.16 -24.12
CA GLY A 198 -3.01 -10.84 -23.27
C GLY A 198 -3.64 -11.41 -22.02
N LEU A 199 -2.84 -12.04 -21.17
CA LEU A 199 -3.33 -12.64 -19.95
C LEU A 199 -3.24 -11.66 -18.78
N TYR A 200 -4.25 -11.70 -17.93
CA TYR A 200 -4.19 -11.21 -16.56
C TYR A 200 -4.13 -12.39 -15.59
N LYS A 201 -3.51 -12.17 -14.43
CA LYS A 201 -3.56 -13.04 -13.27
C LYS A 201 -3.66 -12.17 -12.03
N GLU A 202 -4.67 -12.38 -11.19
CA GLU A 202 -4.89 -11.59 -9.96
C GLU A 202 -4.92 -10.06 -10.20
N GLY A 203 -5.46 -9.62 -11.34
CA GLY A 203 -5.54 -8.22 -11.72
C GLY A 203 -4.26 -7.61 -12.29
N ALA A 204 -3.21 -8.40 -12.51
CA ALA A 204 -1.96 -7.96 -13.13
C ALA A 204 -1.73 -8.60 -14.51
N LYS A 205 -1.21 -7.83 -15.47
CA LYS A 205 -0.77 -8.36 -16.77
C LYS A 205 0.33 -9.40 -16.55
N GLU A 206 0.15 -10.56 -17.18
CA GLU A 206 1.04 -11.70 -17.05
C GLU A 206 1.26 -12.34 -18.44
N GLY A 207 2.47 -12.86 -18.67
CA GLY A 207 2.80 -13.58 -19.89
C GLY A 207 2.72 -12.73 -21.16
N LYS A 208 2.45 -13.38 -22.29
CA LYS A 208 2.50 -12.74 -23.61
C LYS A 208 1.36 -11.74 -23.82
N TRP A 209 1.71 -10.55 -24.25
CA TRP A 209 0.81 -9.49 -24.68
C TRP A 209 1.09 -9.11 -26.13
N THR A 210 0.03 -8.84 -26.89
CA THR A 210 0.09 -8.42 -28.28
C THR A 210 -0.74 -7.16 -28.46
N TYR A 211 -0.17 -6.19 -29.16
CA TYR A 211 -0.75 -4.89 -29.49
C TYR A 211 -0.87 -4.79 -31.01
N PHE A 212 -1.89 -4.09 -31.47
CA PHE A 212 -2.22 -3.99 -32.89
C PHE A 212 -2.46 -2.54 -33.28
N TYR A 213 -2.13 -2.19 -34.51
CA TYR A 213 -2.61 -0.99 -35.18
C TYR A 213 -4.10 -1.13 -35.55
N LYS A 214 -4.75 -0.01 -35.89
CA LYS A 214 -6.12 -0.01 -36.42
C LYS A 214 -6.27 -0.85 -37.70
N SER A 215 -5.20 -0.98 -38.48
CA SER A 215 -5.15 -1.85 -39.66
C SER A 215 -5.24 -3.36 -39.35
N GLY A 216 -5.06 -3.75 -38.07
CA GLY A 216 -4.99 -5.14 -37.64
C GLY A 216 -3.57 -5.73 -37.64
N ASN A 217 -2.58 -5.01 -38.19
CA ASN A 217 -1.17 -5.41 -38.09
C ASN A 217 -0.69 -5.31 -36.64
N ILE A 218 0.22 -6.18 -36.24
CA ILE A 218 0.84 -6.14 -34.91
C ILE A 218 1.68 -4.88 -34.82
N SER A 219 1.48 -4.07 -33.78
CA SER A 219 2.35 -2.92 -33.45
C SER A 219 3.41 -3.28 -32.41
N GLY A 220 3.13 -4.28 -31.58
CA GLY A 220 4.10 -4.76 -30.61
C GLY A 220 3.72 -6.08 -29.96
N VAL A 221 4.72 -6.84 -29.55
CA VAL A 221 4.56 -8.09 -28.84
C VAL A 221 5.66 -8.25 -27.80
N GLY A 222 5.29 -8.68 -26.60
CA GLY A 222 6.24 -8.91 -25.52
C GLY A 222 5.60 -9.64 -24.37
N HIS A 223 6.32 -9.74 -23.25
CA HIS A 223 5.77 -10.36 -22.04
C HIS A 223 5.67 -9.36 -20.90
N PHE A 224 4.72 -9.60 -20.01
CA PHE A 224 4.58 -8.93 -18.73
C PHE A 224 4.76 -9.92 -17.58
N LYS A 225 5.24 -9.40 -16.46
CA LYS A 225 5.23 -10.05 -15.17
C LYS A 225 4.80 -9.02 -14.14
N ASP A 226 3.72 -9.28 -13.42
CA ASP A 226 3.18 -8.36 -12.40
C ASP A 226 2.96 -6.91 -12.90
N ASN A 227 2.35 -6.76 -14.09
CA ASN A 227 2.16 -5.48 -14.81
C ASN A 227 3.44 -4.80 -15.35
N LEU A 228 4.62 -5.33 -15.08
CA LEU A 228 5.88 -4.79 -15.61
C LEU A 228 6.32 -5.56 -16.83
N SER A 229 6.81 -4.87 -17.85
CA SER A 229 7.34 -5.54 -19.03
C SER A 229 8.57 -6.39 -18.68
N HIS A 230 8.65 -7.54 -19.32
CA HIS A 230 9.65 -8.57 -19.03
C HIS A 230 9.98 -9.39 -20.27
N GLY A 231 11.24 -9.79 -20.43
CA GLY A 231 11.69 -10.65 -21.52
C GLY A 231 11.77 -9.92 -22.86
N LYS A 232 11.74 -10.70 -23.95
CA LYS A 232 11.87 -10.17 -25.32
C LYS A 232 10.65 -9.33 -25.72
N TRP A 233 10.92 -8.17 -26.28
CA TRP A 233 9.97 -7.28 -26.93
C TRP A 233 10.33 -7.06 -28.39
N SER A 234 9.30 -6.97 -29.23
CA SER A 234 9.39 -6.62 -30.64
C SER A 234 8.29 -5.63 -30.99
N TYR A 235 8.67 -4.56 -31.68
CA TYR A 235 7.79 -3.50 -32.18
C TYR A 235 7.88 -3.47 -33.69
N TYR A 236 6.80 -3.08 -34.34
CA TYR A 236 6.66 -3.15 -35.79
C TYR A 236 6.07 -1.84 -36.30
N TYR A 237 6.46 -1.44 -37.51
CA TYR A 237 5.84 -0.35 -38.24
C TYR A 237 4.41 -0.71 -38.70
N PRO A 238 3.59 0.28 -39.12
CA PRO A 238 2.22 0.03 -39.59
C PRO A 238 2.10 -0.94 -40.77
N ASP A 239 3.14 -1.06 -41.60
CA ASP A 239 3.23 -1.99 -42.73
C ASP A 239 3.57 -3.44 -42.30
N GLY A 240 3.93 -3.64 -41.02
CA GLY A 240 4.30 -4.92 -40.43
C GLY A 240 5.80 -5.23 -40.44
N SER A 241 6.64 -4.34 -40.98
CA SER A 241 8.10 -4.46 -40.89
C SER A 241 8.58 -4.26 -39.46
N LEU A 242 9.68 -4.91 -39.06
CA LEU A 242 10.20 -4.84 -37.69
C LEU A 242 10.80 -3.45 -37.45
N GLU A 243 10.32 -2.72 -36.44
CA GLU A 243 10.80 -1.38 -36.08
C GLU A 243 11.91 -1.46 -35.02
N ALA A 244 11.70 -2.28 -33.99
CA ALA A 244 12.65 -2.44 -32.92
C ALA A 244 12.51 -3.80 -32.23
N GLU A 245 13.60 -4.32 -31.68
CA GLU A 245 13.56 -5.45 -30.76
C GLU A 245 14.63 -5.35 -29.68
N GLY A 246 14.35 -5.95 -28.53
CA GLY A 246 15.26 -6.03 -27.40
C GLY A 246 14.64 -6.77 -26.23
N ALA A 247 15.26 -6.68 -25.06
CA ALA A 247 14.71 -7.24 -23.83
C ALA A 247 14.33 -6.14 -22.84
N GLU A 248 13.33 -6.42 -22.01
CA GLU A 248 12.93 -5.58 -20.90
C GLU A 248 12.95 -6.37 -19.60
N ARG A 249 13.26 -5.68 -18.49
CA ARG A 249 13.21 -6.24 -17.15
C ARG A 249 12.64 -5.21 -16.21
N ALA A 250 11.54 -5.57 -15.56
CA ALA A 250 10.87 -4.73 -14.55
C ALA A 250 10.47 -3.34 -15.10
N GLY A 251 9.98 -3.28 -16.34
CA GLY A 251 9.53 -2.02 -16.94
C GLY A 251 10.62 -1.20 -17.63
N LYS A 252 11.87 -1.68 -17.68
CA LYS A 252 12.99 -0.95 -18.27
C LYS A 252 13.70 -1.76 -19.35
N LYS A 253 14.26 -1.08 -20.35
CA LYS A 253 15.12 -1.69 -21.38
C LYS A 253 16.35 -2.34 -20.74
N GLU A 254 16.69 -3.54 -21.19
CA GLU A 254 17.79 -4.36 -20.70
C GLU A 254 18.45 -5.10 -21.87
N GLY A 255 19.78 -5.19 -21.84
CA GLY A 255 20.59 -5.85 -22.85
C GLY A 255 20.57 -5.14 -24.20
N TYR A 256 20.83 -5.91 -25.26
CA TYR A 256 20.95 -5.40 -26.62
C TYR A 256 19.58 -5.01 -27.19
N TRP A 257 19.53 -3.80 -27.73
CA TRP A 257 18.41 -3.26 -28.48
C TRP A 257 18.84 -2.90 -29.88
N LYS A 258 18.01 -3.25 -30.86
CA LYS A 258 18.17 -2.90 -32.27
C LYS A 258 16.94 -2.19 -32.78
N LEU A 259 17.17 -1.14 -33.54
CA LEU A 259 16.16 -0.35 -34.22
C LEU A 259 16.43 -0.44 -35.72
N TYR A 260 15.37 -0.46 -36.50
CA TYR A 260 15.41 -0.64 -37.95
C TYR A 260 14.67 0.48 -38.66
N TYR A 261 15.05 0.76 -39.89
CA TYR A 261 14.24 1.52 -40.84
C TYR A 261 13.16 0.61 -41.45
N GLU A 262 12.18 1.21 -42.14
CA GLU A 262 11.09 0.46 -42.80
C GLU A 262 11.61 -0.52 -43.88
N ASP A 263 12.76 -0.22 -44.49
CA ASP A 263 13.44 -1.12 -45.44
C ASP A 263 14.19 -2.30 -44.78
N GLY A 264 14.20 -2.36 -43.44
CA GLY A 264 14.87 -3.37 -42.63
C GLY A 264 16.36 -3.11 -42.36
N SER A 265 16.94 -2.02 -42.88
CA SER A 265 18.31 -1.62 -42.55
C SER A 265 18.42 -1.15 -41.09
N THR A 266 19.62 -1.25 -40.51
CA THR A 266 19.83 -0.89 -39.09
C THR A 266 19.80 0.62 -38.91
N LYS A 267 18.80 1.11 -38.17
CA LYS A 267 18.66 2.51 -37.79
C LYS A 267 19.45 2.86 -36.55
N GLY A 268 19.51 1.96 -35.56
CA GLY A 268 20.24 2.23 -34.34
C GLY A 268 20.39 1.02 -33.43
N GLU A 269 21.29 1.15 -32.47
CA GLU A 269 21.58 0.09 -31.51
C GLU A 269 21.98 0.68 -30.15
N SER A 270 21.75 -0.10 -29.09
CA SER A 270 22.23 0.21 -27.73
C SER A 270 22.35 -1.05 -26.90
N VAL A 271 23.17 -0.98 -25.85
CA VAL A 271 23.21 -1.97 -24.77
C VAL A 271 22.75 -1.29 -23.50
N TYR A 272 21.57 -1.67 -23.02
CA TYR A 272 20.97 -1.07 -21.82
C TYR A 272 21.22 -1.91 -20.58
N GLU A 273 21.52 -1.24 -19.47
CA GLU A 273 21.49 -1.79 -18.12
C GLU A 273 20.46 -0.98 -17.31
N ALA A 274 19.35 -1.63 -16.93
CA ALA A 274 18.26 -0.99 -16.18
C ALA A 274 17.80 0.36 -16.76
N GLY A 275 17.61 0.43 -18.08
CA GLY A 275 17.13 1.62 -18.80
C GLY A 275 18.21 2.64 -19.17
N SER A 276 19.49 2.37 -18.85
CA SER A 276 20.61 3.26 -19.18
C SER A 276 21.59 2.59 -20.14
N GLY A 277 22.05 3.28 -21.18
CA GLY A 277 22.95 2.67 -22.16
C GLY A 277 23.54 3.65 -23.17
N ASP A 278 24.64 3.25 -23.79
CA ASP A 278 25.24 3.99 -24.90
C ASP A 278 24.47 3.69 -26.19
N TYR A 279 23.97 4.75 -26.83
CA TYR A 279 23.16 4.68 -28.03
C TYR A 279 23.94 5.13 -29.25
N LYS A 280 23.70 4.46 -30.37
CA LYS A 280 24.17 4.85 -31.70
C LYS A 280 23.01 4.80 -32.68
N GLU A 281 22.96 5.79 -33.56
CA GLU A 281 22.04 5.84 -34.70
C GLU A 281 22.86 5.95 -35.98
N PHE A 282 22.37 5.34 -37.06
CA PHE A 282 23.00 5.31 -38.38
C PHE A 282 22.04 5.92 -39.40
N TYR A 283 22.58 6.49 -40.47
CA TYR A 283 21.83 6.81 -41.68
C TYR A 283 21.41 5.51 -42.40
N GLU A 284 20.47 5.59 -43.34
CA GLU A 284 20.07 4.47 -44.21
C GLU A 284 21.26 3.88 -44.99
N SER A 285 22.29 4.69 -45.28
CA SER A 285 23.55 4.23 -45.88
C SER A 285 24.44 3.38 -44.95
N GLY A 286 24.05 3.23 -43.67
CA GLY A 286 24.80 2.51 -42.63
C GLY A 286 25.90 3.33 -41.97
N LYS A 287 26.10 4.59 -42.36
CA LYS A 287 27.09 5.47 -41.74
C LYS A 287 26.58 6.04 -40.42
N LEU A 288 27.47 6.18 -39.44
CA LEU A 288 27.12 6.70 -38.12
C LEU A 288 26.55 8.11 -38.25
N LYS A 289 25.35 8.31 -37.69
CA LYS A 289 24.62 9.58 -37.69
C LYS A 289 24.79 10.30 -36.36
N LEU A 290 24.67 9.58 -35.25
CA LEU A 290 24.91 10.14 -33.93
C LEU A 290 25.25 9.06 -32.90
N LYS A 291 25.81 9.50 -31.77
CA LYS A 291 26.01 8.67 -30.59
C LYS A 291 25.99 9.49 -29.30
N GLY A 292 25.61 8.86 -28.20
CA GLY A 292 25.62 9.44 -26.87
C GLY A 292 25.03 8.49 -25.84
N ARG A 293 24.74 8.98 -24.64
CA ARG A 293 24.22 8.17 -23.54
C ARG A 293 22.76 8.48 -23.27
N ILE A 294 21.95 7.43 -23.08
CA ILE A 294 20.55 7.51 -22.70
C ILE A 294 20.39 6.98 -21.28
N VAL A 295 19.61 7.68 -20.45
CA VAL A 295 19.19 7.24 -19.12
C VAL A 295 17.69 7.43 -19.00
N ASP A 296 16.95 6.34 -18.75
CA ASP A 296 15.49 6.33 -18.62
C ASP A 296 14.81 7.07 -19.78
N GLU A 297 15.18 6.70 -21.01
CA GLU A 297 14.70 7.25 -22.29
C GLU A 297 15.07 8.71 -22.60
N LYS A 298 15.91 9.33 -21.76
CA LYS A 298 16.35 10.71 -21.95
C LYS A 298 17.82 10.79 -22.33
N TYR A 299 18.12 11.76 -23.19
CA TYR A 299 19.47 12.10 -23.62
C TYR A 299 20.19 12.74 -22.43
N VAL A 300 21.40 12.25 -22.11
CA VAL A 300 22.27 12.79 -21.06
C VAL A 300 23.71 12.86 -21.56
N ASP A 301 24.53 13.66 -20.87
CA ASP A 301 25.96 13.85 -21.14
C ASP A 301 26.22 14.37 -22.57
N SER A 302 27.43 14.14 -23.07
CA SER A 302 27.88 14.58 -24.39
C SER A 302 27.32 13.69 -25.52
N TRP A 303 26.73 14.34 -26.52
CA TRP A 303 26.26 13.75 -27.77
C TRP A 303 27.05 14.28 -28.95
N ILE A 304 27.34 13.41 -29.91
CA ILE A 304 28.06 13.76 -31.14
C ILE A 304 27.20 13.40 -32.34
N TYR A 305 27.06 14.34 -33.25
CA TYR A 305 26.32 14.24 -34.51
C TYR A 305 27.32 14.27 -35.66
N TYR A 306 27.06 13.48 -36.69
CA TYR A 306 27.95 13.31 -37.83
C TYR A 306 27.18 13.58 -39.10
N TYR A 307 27.81 14.27 -40.04
CA TYR A 307 27.35 14.27 -41.41
C TYR A 307 27.47 12.86 -41.98
N GLU A 308 26.65 12.54 -42.99
CA GLU A 308 26.76 11.27 -43.72
C GLU A 308 28.13 11.12 -44.44
N THR A 309 28.90 12.19 -44.62
CA THR A 309 30.28 12.09 -45.11
C THR A 309 31.28 11.64 -44.03
N GLY A 310 30.92 11.71 -42.74
CA GLY A 310 31.67 11.21 -41.59
C GLY A 310 32.28 12.30 -40.69
N GLU A 311 32.29 13.55 -41.13
CA GLU A 311 32.72 14.70 -40.33
C GLU A 311 31.70 15.04 -39.24
N ILE A 312 32.14 15.72 -38.18
CA ILE A 312 31.27 16.13 -37.07
C ILE A 312 30.31 17.22 -37.57
N GLU A 313 29.01 16.93 -37.55
CA GLU A 313 27.95 17.90 -37.80
C GLU A 313 27.69 18.77 -36.58
N GLY A 314 27.79 18.20 -35.38
CA GLY A 314 27.48 18.93 -34.16
C GLY A 314 27.79 18.17 -32.89
N ARG A 315 27.68 18.89 -31.78
CA ARG A 315 27.78 18.34 -30.43
C ARG A 315 26.69 18.94 -29.56
N ALA A 316 26.21 18.18 -28.61
CA ALA A 316 25.31 18.69 -27.58
C ALA A 316 25.67 18.14 -26.21
N GLU A 317 25.51 18.97 -25.18
CA GLU A 317 25.59 18.56 -23.78
C GLU A 317 24.18 18.53 -23.22
N TYR A 318 23.70 17.33 -22.85
CA TYR A 318 22.35 17.14 -22.36
C TYR A 318 22.30 16.94 -20.84
N ASP A 319 21.34 17.62 -20.22
CA ASP A 319 20.85 17.34 -18.87
C ASP A 319 19.38 16.93 -18.96
N ASN A 320 19.12 15.64 -18.74
CA ASN A 320 17.77 15.10 -18.60
C ASN A 320 16.83 15.41 -19.80
N GLY A 321 17.36 15.33 -21.01
CA GLY A 321 16.66 15.59 -22.27
C GLY A 321 16.87 17.00 -22.84
N LEU A 322 17.14 18.01 -22.02
CA LEU A 322 17.42 19.37 -22.49
C LEU A 322 18.93 19.56 -22.68
N GLY A 323 19.35 20.14 -23.80
CA GLY A 323 20.76 20.35 -24.07
C GLY A 323 21.08 21.62 -24.84
N GLU A 324 22.33 22.09 -24.71
CA GLU A 324 22.90 23.10 -25.60
C GLU A 324 23.58 22.41 -26.77
N TYR A 325 23.12 22.69 -27.99
CA TYR A 325 23.67 22.15 -29.23
C TYR A 325 24.53 23.20 -29.95
N ILE A 326 25.68 22.75 -30.46
CA ILE A 326 26.57 23.50 -31.34
C ILE A 326 26.77 22.71 -32.62
N GLY A 327 26.39 23.30 -33.76
CA GLY A 327 26.56 22.72 -35.09
C GLY A 327 27.75 23.33 -35.83
N PHE A 328 28.39 22.54 -36.68
CA PHE A 328 29.58 22.91 -37.45
C PHE A 328 29.35 22.73 -38.95
N TYR A 329 30.01 23.55 -39.76
CA TYR A 329 30.23 23.27 -41.17
C TYR A 329 31.22 22.10 -41.33
N LYS A 330 31.32 21.54 -42.55
CA LYS A 330 32.21 20.39 -42.82
C LYS A 330 33.69 20.70 -42.59
N ASP A 331 34.07 21.97 -42.70
CA ASP A 331 35.42 22.47 -42.40
C ASP A 331 35.70 22.66 -40.90
N GLY A 332 34.69 22.43 -40.04
CA GLY A 332 34.76 22.58 -38.59
C GLY A 332 34.43 23.98 -38.07
N THR A 333 34.13 24.96 -38.93
CA THR A 333 33.70 26.28 -38.48
C THR A 333 32.32 26.22 -37.85
N GLN A 334 32.07 27.01 -36.80
CA GLN A 334 30.77 27.01 -36.12
C GLN A 334 29.69 27.53 -37.07
N LYS A 335 28.62 26.76 -37.21
CA LYS A 335 27.48 27.04 -38.10
C LYS A 335 26.27 27.55 -37.32
N MET A 336 26.01 26.97 -36.16
CA MET A 336 24.87 27.36 -35.34
C MET A 336 25.04 26.97 -33.88
N LYS A 337 24.31 27.66 -33.00
CA LYS A 337 24.20 27.33 -31.58
C LYS A 337 22.75 27.53 -31.13
N GLY A 338 22.23 26.63 -30.29
CA GLY A 338 20.90 26.78 -29.71
C GLY A 338 20.56 25.68 -28.72
N THR A 339 19.32 25.67 -28.25
CA THR A 339 18.83 24.67 -27.29
C THR A 339 18.05 23.56 -27.99
N VAL A 340 18.15 22.34 -27.47
CA VAL A 340 17.45 21.15 -27.96
C VAL A 340 16.75 20.44 -26.81
N ASP A 341 15.58 19.85 -27.08
CA ASP A 341 14.91 18.90 -26.19
C ASP A 341 14.81 17.55 -26.91
N GLY A 342 15.59 16.57 -26.46
CA GLY A 342 15.95 15.41 -27.27
C GLY A 342 16.54 15.86 -28.60
N GLN A 343 15.98 15.43 -29.72
CA GLN A 343 16.43 15.87 -31.06
C GLN A 343 15.68 17.12 -31.58
N THR A 344 14.71 17.65 -30.83
CA THR A 344 13.88 18.78 -31.27
C THR A 344 14.56 20.10 -30.97
N LYS A 345 14.68 21.00 -31.96
CA LYS A 345 15.26 22.33 -31.75
C LYS A 345 14.27 23.21 -31.00
N THR A 346 14.68 23.84 -29.92
CA THR A 346 13.83 24.74 -29.12
C THR A 346 14.51 26.08 -28.94
N GLY A 347 13.77 27.08 -28.44
CA GLY A 347 14.34 28.40 -28.14
C GLY A 347 14.78 29.19 -29.37
N THR A 348 15.67 30.16 -29.17
CA THR A 348 16.25 30.97 -30.26
C THR A 348 17.64 30.46 -30.58
N TRP A 349 17.94 30.32 -31.87
CA TRP A 349 19.19 29.79 -32.40
C TRP A 349 20.01 30.90 -33.02
N GLU A 350 21.30 30.90 -32.74
CA GLU A 350 22.31 31.73 -33.39
C GLU A 350 22.81 31.04 -34.65
N LEU A 351 22.91 31.78 -35.76
CA LEU A 351 23.44 31.31 -37.03
C LEU A 351 24.71 32.05 -37.38
N TYR A 352 25.70 31.33 -37.86
CA TYR A 352 27.02 31.85 -38.22
C TYR A 352 27.29 31.54 -39.69
N ASN A 353 27.99 32.42 -40.41
CA ASN A 353 28.45 32.14 -41.77
C ASN A 353 29.75 31.31 -41.75
N GLU A 354 30.22 30.89 -42.93
CA GLU A 354 31.45 30.07 -43.08
C GLU A 354 32.73 30.76 -42.55
N ASN A 355 32.71 32.09 -42.38
CA ASN A 355 33.81 32.84 -41.78
C ASN A 355 33.69 32.93 -40.24
N GLY A 356 32.70 32.29 -39.62
CA GLY A 356 32.44 32.31 -38.18
C GLY A 356 31.78 33.60 -37.67
N ILE A 357 31.24 34.45 -38.56
CA ILE A 357 30.58 35.71 -38.20
C ILE A 357 29.08 35.44 -37.99
N LEU A 358 28.51 35.95 -36.89
CA LEU A 358 27.08 35.87 -36.61
C LEU A 358 26.28 36.48 -37.77
N ALA A 359 25.51 35.64 -38.45
CA ALA A 359 24.72 35.96 -39.64
C ALA A 359 23.24 36.24 -39.31
N GLY A 360 22.74 35.75 -38.17
CA GLY A 360 21.37 36.03 -37.74
C GLY A 360 20.87 35.10 -36.65
N PHE A 361 19.56 35.18 -36.40
CA PHE A 361 18.86 34.32 -35.46
C PHE A 361 17.73 33.56 -36.14
N TYR A 362 17.47 32.33 -35.68
CA TYR A 362 16.40 31.47 -36.15
C TYR A 362 15.60 30.96 -34.94
N LYS A 363 14.27 30.95 -35.01
CA LYS A 363 13.41 30.37 -33.98
C LYS A 363 12.50 29.33 -34.63
N PRO A 364 12.65 28.03 -34.30
CA PRO A 364 11.75 27.01 -34.82
C PRO A 364 10.34 27.24 -34.27
N VAL A 365 9.35 27.15 -35.16
CA VAL A 365 7.93 27.07 -34.85
C VAL A 365 7.45 25.77 -35.46
N TYR A 366 6.94 24.88 -34.63
CA TYR A 366 6.36 23.62 -35.08
C TYR A 366 4.85 23.71 -34.93
N ASP A 367 4.11 23.26 -35.93
CA ASP A 367 2.65 23.38 -35.97
C ASP A 367 1.94 22.57 -34.88
N GLU A 368 2.65 21.75 -34.09
CA GLU A 368 2.07 20.94 -33.00
C GLU A 368 3.04 20.72 -31.80
N TYR A 369 3.95 21.65 -31.50
CA TYR A 369 4.85 21.51 -30.34
C TYR A 369 4.54 22.56 -29.26
N GLU A 370 3.78 22.17 -28.25
CA GLU A 370 3.73 22.89 -26.96
C GLU A 370 4.88 22.38 -26.08
N PRO A 371 6.05 23.05 -26.02
CA PRO A 371 7.00 22.76 -24.96
C PRO A 371 6.33 23.16 -23.64
N LEU A 372 6.36 22.26 -22.66
CA LEU A 372 5.97 22.56 -21.28
C LEU A 372 6.97 23.55 -20.68
N LEU A 373 6.85 24.82 -21.08
CA LEU A 373 7.55 25.94 -20.47
C LEU A 373 6.88 26.24 -19.14
N ARG A 374 7.65 26.12 -18.07
CA ARG A 374 7.27 26.61 -16.75
C ARG A 374 7.22 28.13 -16.79
N GLN A 375 6.06 28.72 -17.06
CA GLN A 375 5.83 30.15 -16.88
C GLN A 375 5.50 30.44 -15.42
N THR A 376 6.36 31.23 -14.77
CA THR A 376 6.02 31.99 -13.57
C THR A 376 4.99 33.05 -13.95
N LEU A 377 3.78 32.95 -13.39
CA LEU A 377 2.71 33.91 -13.62
C LEU A 377 3.04 35.26 -12.98
N ALA A 378 3.20 36.29 -13.82
CA ALA A 378 2.91 37.67 -13.46
C ALA A 378 1.51 38.01 -14.00
N ASN A 379 0.73 38.70 -13.17
CA ASN A 379 -0.65 39.14 -13.39
C ASN A 379 -0.83 39.90 -14.71
N GLU A 380 -1.90 39.61 -15.46
CA GLU A 380 -3.06 40.52 -15.57
C GLU A 380 -4.18 39.96 -16.47
N GLU A 381 -5.35 40.51 -16.21
CA GLU A 381 -6.72 40.20 -16.63
C GLU A 381 -6.93 39.91 -18.13
N SER A 382 -7.71 38.86 -18.44
CA SER A 382 -8.60 38.86 -19.61
C SER A 382 -9.79 37.92 -19.45
N LYS A 383 -10.89 38.33 -20.10
CA LYS A 383 -12.29 37.93 -19.92
C LYS A 383 -12.62 36.49 -20.28
N GLU A 384 -13.70 36.03 -19.65
CA GLU A 384 -14.31 34.71 -19.66
C GLU A 384 -14.59 34.10 -21.03
N THR A 385 -14.17 32.84 -21.18
CA THR A 385 -14.88 31.79 -21.92
C THR A 385 -15.21 30.67 -20.92
N PRO A 386 -16.35 29.94 -21.07
CA PRO A 386 -16.68 28.88 -20.14
C PRO A 386 -15.68 27.74 -20.30
N LYS A 387 -14.70 27.69 -19.39
CA LYS A 387 -13.74 26.60 -19.28
C LYS A 387 -14.48 25.35 -18.82
N TYR A 388 -14.47 24.33 -19.67
CA TYR A 388 -14.68 22.96 -19.23
C TYR A 388 -13.60 22.61 -18.21
N ASN A 389 -13.98 22.51 -16.93
CA ASN A 389 -13.11 22.03 -15.87
C ASN A 389 -12.95 20.51 -16.03
N LYS A 390 -11.92 20.10 -16.77
CA LYS A 390 -11.40 18.73 -16.68
C LYS A 390 -11.04 18.48 -15.21
N PRO A 391 -11.62 17.48 -14.52
CA PRO A 391 -11.28 17.21 -13.13
C PRO A 391 -9.77 16.98 -13.01
N GLU A 392 -9.11 17.66 -12.07
CA GLU A 392 -7.72 17.41 -11.71
C GLU A 392 -7.61 15.98 -11.17
N TYR A 393 -7.42 15.01 -12.07
CA TYR A 393 -6.75 13.78 -11.70
C TYR A 393 -5.28 14.13 -11.51
N ARG A 394 -4.94 14.67 -10.33
CA ARG A 394 -3.61 14.43 -9.79
C ARG A 394 -3.52 12.92 -9.63
N TYR A 395 -2.89 12.27 -10.60
CA TYR A 395 -2.25 11.00 -10.36
C TYR A 395 -1.23 11.25 -9.26
N ARG A 396 -1.66 11.14 -7.99
CA ARG A 396 -0.75 10.73 -6.93
C ARG A 396 -0.10 9.47 -7.48
N SER A 397 1.22 9.51 -7.63
CA SER A 397 1.97 8.31 -7.98
C SER A 397 1.43 7.17 -7.14
N LYS A 398 1.08 6.06 -7.79
CA LYS A 398 0.72 4.84 -7.08
C LYS A 398 1.92 4.50 -6.20
N ARG A 399 1.88 4.93 -4.93
CA ARG A 399 2.71 4.33 -3.90
C ARG A 399 2.45 2.85 -3.98
N ILE A 400 3.53 2.07 -4.01
CA ILE A 400 3.55 0.61 -4.06
C ILE A 400 2.44 0.08 -3.16
N SER A 401 1.39 -0.50 -3.77
CA SER A 401 0.15 -0.90 -3.08
C SER A 401 0.31 -2.24 -2.34
N TYR A 402 1.50 -2.54 -1.84
CA TYR A 402 1.79 -3.79 -1.12
C TYR A 402 1.68 -3.64 0.41
N MET A 403 1.54 -2.41 0.90
CA MET A 403 1.37 -2.09 2.33
C MET A 403 0.43 -0.89 2.46
N LYS A 404 -0.90 -1.13 2.42
CA LYS A 404 -1.87 -0.08 2.76
C LYS A 404 -2.17 -0.17 4.26
N PRO A 405 -1.83 0.85 5.06
CA PRO A 405 -2.17 0.88 6.48
C PRO A 405 -3.67 1.14 6.64
N ARG A 406 -4.34 0.22 7.33
CA ARG A 406 -5.65 0.41 7.96
C ARG A 406 -5.60 -0.31 9.31
N ASN A 407 -6.42 0.11 10.25
CA ASN A 407 -6.54 -0.57 11.54
C ASN A 407 -7.08 -2.00 11.38
N SER A 408 -6.69 -2.89 12.31
CA SER A 408 -7.44 -4.12 12.52
C SER A 408 -8.78 -3.77 13.16
N ASP A 409 -9.83 -3.69 12.35
CA ASP A 409 -11.21 -3.50 12.83
C ASP A 409 -11.77 -4.78 13.50
N PHE A 410 -10.98 -5.86 13.52
CA PHE A 410 -11.35 -7.17 14.04
C PHE A 410 -10.38 -7.65 15.14
N PRO A 411 -10.84 -8.51 16.07
CA PRO A 411 -9.96 -9.23 16.97
C PRO A 411 -8.99 -10.12 16.18
N THR A 412 -7.69 -9.95 16.42
CA THR A 412 -6.64 -10.70 15.74
C THR A 412 -5.61 -11.20 16.73
N ILE A 413 -5.05 -12.37 16.44
CA ILE A 413 -3.86 -12.88 17.11
C ILE A 413 -2.68 -12.67 16.18
N VAL A 414 -1.58 -12.10 16.68
CA VAL A 414 -0.34 -11.92 15.91
C VAL A 414 0.77 -12.70 16.60
N ALA A 415 1.29 -13.72 15.93
CA ALA A 415 2.50 -14.39 16.39
C ALA A 415 3.71 -13.69 15.78
N GLN A 416 4.68 -13.27 16.59
CA GLN A 416 5.86 -12.54 16.12
C GLN A 416 7.14 -13.15 16.68
N VAL A 417 8.22 -13.00 15.92
CA VAL A 417 9.58 -13.28 16.34
C VAL A 417 10.49 -12.11 15.99
N ASN A 418 11.41 -11.77 16.89
CA ASN A 418 12.48 -10.81 16.66
C ASN A 418 13.83 -11.53 16.66
N PRO A 419 14.27 -12.05 15.49
CA PRO A 419 15.56 -12.72 15.38
C PRO A 419 16.74 -11.73 15.40
N PHE A 420 16.52 -10.45 15.11
CA PHE A 420 17.58 -9.44 15.08
C PHE A 420 18.18 -9.20 16.46
N ASN A 421 17.36 -9.29 17.52
CA ASN A 421 17.83 -9.10 18.89
C ASN A 421 18.73 -10.26 19.40
N MET A 422 18.84 -11.37 18.65
CA MET A 422 19.83 -12.41 18.94
C MET A 422 21.27 -11.89 18.87
N LEU A 423 21.54 -10.83 18.07
CA LEU A 423 22.85 -10.16 18.02
C LEU A 423 23.22 -9.48 19.35
N PHE A 424 22.21 -9.14 20.17
CA PHE A 424 22.37 -8.56 21.50
C PHE A 424 22.05 -9.57 22.61
N GLY A 425 21.90 -10.85 22.24
CA GLY A 425 21.67 -11.95 23.16
C GLY A 425 20.24 -12.10 23.68
N ASP A 426 19.22 -11.63 22.96
CA ASP A 426 17.80 -11.73 23.35
C ASP A 426 16.94 -12.15 22.15
N LEU A 427 16.52 -13.42 22.09
CA LEU A 427 15.50 -13.86 21.13
C LEU A 427 14.11 -13.63 21.72
N GLN A 428 13.32 -12.81 21.05
CA GLN A 428 11.96 -12.50 21.49
C GLN A 428 10.95 -13.25 20.63
N ILE A 429 10.08 -14.03 21.28
CA ILE A 429 8.94 -14.69 20.66
C ILE A 429 7.70 -14.16 21.35
N SER A 430 6.70 -13.73 20.60
CA SER A 430 5.54 -13.09 21.20
C SER A 430 4.23 -13.48 20.54
N LEU A 431 3.18 -13.40 21.35
CA LEU A 431 1.80 -13.55 20.92
C LEU A 431 1.04 -12.30 21.34
N GLU A 432 0.53 -11.56 20.36
CA GLU A 432 -0.26 -10.36 20.59
C GLU A 432 -1.72 -10.63 20.30
N TYR A 433 -2.59 -10.28 21.23
CA TYR A 433 -4.02 -10.26 21.05
C TYR A 433 -4.50 -8.81 20.95
N ASN A 434 -5.06 -8.46 19.79
CA ASN A 434 -5.68 -7.17 19.58
C ASN A 434 -7.16 -7.26 19.94
N ILE A 435 -7.56 -6.55 20.98
CA ILE A 435 -8.97 -6.35 21.34
C ILE A 435 -9.44 -5.14 20.55
N GLN A 436 -10.63 -5.20 19.94
CA GLN A 436 -11.11 -4.18 19.01
C GLN A 436 -10.80 -2.73 19.44
N GLN A 437 -10.35 -1.96 18.45
CA GLN A 437 -9.89 -0.56 18.51
C GLN A 437 -8.63 -0.31 19.36
N ARG A 438 -7.51 -0.15 18.63
CA ARG A 438 -6.30 0.58 19.04
C ARG A 438 -5.54 0.09 20.27
N ILE A 439 -5.90 -1.06 20.86
CA ILE A 439 -5.20 -1.62 22.02
C ILE A 439 -4.79 -3.07 21.74
N GLY A 440 -3.49 -3.32 21.76
CA GLY A 440 -2.89 -4.67 21.66
C GLY A 440 -2.29 -5.10 22.99
N TYR A 441 -2.54 -6.34 23.39
CA TYR A 441 -1.90 -6.98 24.55
C TYR A 441 -0.98 -8.09 24.07
N GLU A 442 0.30 -7.96 24.36
CA GLU A 442 1.35 -8.83 23.87
C GLU A 442 2.05 -9.54 25.03
N ALA A 443 2.07 -10.86 24.98
CA ALA A 443 2.89 -11.69 25.85
C ALA A 443 4.18 -12.04 25.10
N LEU A 444 5.32 -11.71 25.70
CA LEU A 444 6.65 -11.94 25.14
C LEU A 444 7.41 -12.96 26.00
N LEU A 445 7.94 -13.97 25.34
CA LEU A 445 8.99 -14.84 25.85
C LEU A 445 10.34 -14.34 25.36
N HIS A 446 11.27 -14.22 26.29
CA HIS A 446 12.66 -13.88 26.03
C HIS A 446 13.51 -15.11 26.27
N VAL A 447 14.37 -15.44 25.31
CA VAL A 447 15.46 -16.40 25.47
C VAL A 447 16.74 -15.61 25.45
N TYR A 448 17.36 -15.47 26.62
CA TYR A 448 18.62 -14.75 26.75
C TYR A 448 19.76 -15.71 26.49
N ARG A 449 20.69 -15.33 25.61
CA ARG A 449 21.92 -16.08 25.37
C ARG A 449 22.96 -15.20 24.70
N ASN A 450 24.16 -15.07 25.27
CA ASN A 450 25.24 -14.32 24.63
C ASN A 450 26.61 -14.95 24.91
N PRO A 451 27.40 -15.29 23.87
CA PRO A 451 27.05 -15.25 22.44
C PRO A 451 25.96 -16.26 22.06
N PHE A 452 24.97 -15.83 21.27
CA PHE A 452 23.74 -16.61 21.05
C PHE A 452 23.99 -17.96 20.36
N PHE A 453 24.95 -18.02 19.42
CA PHE A 453 25.23 -19.21 18.62
C PHE A 453 26.47 -20.00 19.08
N ALA A 454 27.14 -19.57 20.16
CA ALA A 454 28.33 -20.25 20.67
C ALA A 454 27.96 -21.48 21.51
N ASN A 455 28.82 -22.51 21.48
CA ASN A 455 28.70 -23.66 22.36
C ASN A 455 29.27 -23.34 23.76
N SER A 456 28.41 -23.33 24.79
CA SER A 456 28.81 -23.05 26.17
C SER A 456 29.75 -24.09 26.78
N TYR A 457 29.93 -25.26 26.14
CA TYR A 457 30.88 -26.29 26.57
C TYR A 457 32.34 -26.04 26.13
N ASN A 458 32.59 -25.07 25.25
CA ASN A 458 33.93 -24.78 24.72
C ASN A 458 34.50 -23.43 25.21
N LEU A 459 34.03 -22.95 26.36
CA LEU A 459 34.47 -21.68 26.94
C LEU A 459 35.80 -21.88 27.67
N THR A 460 36.71 -20.92 27.50
CA THR A 460 38.06 -20.89 28.10
C THR A 460 38.16 -19.81 29.18
N SER A 461 39.20 -19.86 30.02
CA SER A 461 39.42 -18.83 31.05
C SER A 461 39.42 -17.40 30.47
N GLY A 462 38.51 -16.55 30.96
CA GLY A 462 38.30 -15.18 30.50
C GLY A 462 37.04 -14.97 29.64
N ASP A 463 36.44 -16.05 29.13
CA ASP A 463 35.19 -15.96 28.37
C ASP A 463 34.00 -15.67 29.31
N THR A 464 33.18 -14.70 28.91
CA THR A 464 31.92 -14.36 29.58
C THR A 464 30.75 -14.90 28.77
N PHE A 465 29.87 -15.65 29.41
CA PHE A 465 28.67 -16.17 28.79
C PHE A 465 27.47 -15.89 29.68
N PHE A 466 26.31 -15.65 29.09
CA PHE A 466 25.07 -15.66 29.85
C PHE A 466 23.99 -16.43 29.11
N GLU A 467 23.12 -17.08 29.87
CA GLU A 467 21.90 -17.69 29.37
C GLU A 467 20.75 -17.52 30.34
N GLY A 468 19.52 -17.58 29.85
CA GLY A 468 18.37 -17.44 30.71
C GLY A 468 17.07 -17.25 29.95
N TYR A 469 16.04 -16.88 30.70
CA TYR A 469 14.73 -16.62 30.15
C TYR A 469 14.11 -15.39 30.78
N GLY A 470 13.12 -14.83 30.10
CA GLY A 470 12.31 -13.75 30.63
C GLY A 470 10.91 -13.80 30.07
N PHE A 471 10.01 -13.16 30.79
CA PHE A 471 8.64 -12.95 30.33
C PHE A 471 8.35 -11.47 30.38
N SER A 472 7.68 -10.94 29.39
CA SER A 472 7.25 -9.55 29.40
C SER A 472 5.83 -9.44 28.89
N PHE A 473 5.07 -8.56 29.53
CA PHE A 473 3.75 -8.16 29.06
C PHE A 473 3.86 -6.76 28.51
N ARG A 474 3.40 -6.56 27.28
CA ARG A 474 3.42 -5.26 26.61
C ARG A 474 2.01 -4.88 26.22
N GLN A 475 1.63 -3.66 26.56
CA GLN A 475 0.41 -3.04 26.07
C GLN A 475 0.78 -1.99 25.02
N ARG A 476 0.10 -2.02 23.88
CA ARG A 476 0.33 -1.14 22.74
C ARG A 476 -0.93 -0.34 22.44
N PHE A 477 -0.77 0.97 22.32
CA PHE A 477 -1.80 1.94 21.96
C PHE A 477 -1.54 2.43 20.54
N TYR A 478 -2.25 1.86 19.58
CA TYR A 478 -2.14 2.21 18.17
C TYR A 478 -2.85 3.55 17.91
N HIS A 479 -2.21 4.41 17.13
CA HIS A 479 -2.79 5.66 16.66
C HIS A 479 -3.33 5.53 15.24
N LYS A 480 -3.99 6.58 14.72
CA LYS A 480 -4.56 6.58 13.38
C LYS A 480 -3.49 6.25 12.33
N ASP A 481 -3.89 5.47 11.34
CA ASP A 481 -3.06 5.04 10.21
C ASP A 481 -2.27 6.20 9.60
N SER A 482 -0.96 6.00 9.49
CA SER A 482 -0.02 6.90 8.81
C SER A 482 0.43 6.25 7.52
N PRO A 483 0.86 7.00 6.48
CA PRO A 483 1.40 6.38 5.26
C PRO A 483 2.63 5.47 5.46
N PHE A 484 3.19 5.41 6.68
CA PHE A 484 4.33 4.57 7.08
C PHE A 484 3.95 3.41 8.01
N GLY A 485 2.67 3.07 8.12
CA GLY A 485 2.17 1.99 8.98
C GLY A 485 1.21 2.48 10.07
N MET A 486 0.99 1.64 11.07
CA MET A 486 0.21 1.92 12.27
C MET A 486 1.16 2.35 13.39
N PRO A 487 1.39 3.66 13.60
CA PRO A 487 2.22 4.13 14.69
C PRO A 487 1.56 3.78 16.02
N TYR A 488 2.36 3.45 17.03
CA TYR A 488 1.87 3.15 18.37
C TYR A 488 2.82 3.65 19.44
N PHE A 489 2.23 3.97 20.59
CA PHE A 489 2.93 4.07 21.86
C PHE A 489 2.74 2.76 22.62
N GLY A 490 3.78 2.25 23.26
CA GLY A 490 3.69 1.03 24.05
C GLY A 490 4.45 1.16 25.35
N HIS A 491 3.99 0.40 26.34
CA HIS A 491 4.74 0.18 27.56
C HIS A 491 4.77 -1.31 27.89
N SER A 492 5.83 -1.74 28.56
CA SER A 492 6.00 -3.15 28.92
C SER A 492 6.46 -3.30 30.35
N LEU A 493 5.97 -4.33 31.02
CA LEU A 493 6.52 -4.80 32.28
C LEU A 493 7.11 -6.19 32.04
N GLY A 494 8.35 -6.39 32.45
CA GLY A 494 9.08 -7.62 32.22
C GLY A 494 9.80 -8.13 33.44
N TYR A 495 9.93 -9.45 33.51
CA TYR A 495 10.81 -10.15 34.42
C TYR A 495 11.88 -10.88 33.61
N GLN A 496 13.10 -10.90 34.12
CA GLN A 496 14.23 -11.63 33.54
C GLN A 496 14.92 -12.46 34.61
N ASN A 497 15.42 -13.61 34.18
CA ASN A 497 16.19 -14.53 34.98
C ASN A 497 17.36 -15.04 34.12
N ILE A 498 18.57 -14.59 34.44
CA ILE A 498 19.77 -14.77 33.62
C ILE A 498 20.88 -15.33 34.50
N ASP A 499 21.42 -16.47 34.12
CA ASP A 499 22.64 -17.03 34.70
C ASP A 499 23.84 -16.47 33.95
N HIS A 500 24.73 -15.79 34.68
CA HIS A 500 26.02 -15.35 34.17
C HIS A 500 27.07 -16.39 34.51
N LEU A 501 27.85 -16.79 33.52
CA LEU A 501 28.89 -17.79 33.62
C LEU A 501 30.23 -17.14 33.26
N LYS A 502 31.23 -17.33 34.13
CA LYS A 502 32.62 -16.95 33.87
C LYS A 502 33.51 -18.14 34.16
N TYR A 503 34.41 -18.45 33.23
CA TYR A 503 35.45 -19.45 33.41
C TYR A 503 36.71 -18.77 33.91
N TYR A 504 37.37 -19.38 34.90
CA TYR A 504 38.58 -18.87 35.49
C TYR A 504 39.57 -20.00 35.76
N THR A 505 40.87 -19.69 35.71
CA THR A 505 41.91 -20.60 36.17
C THR A 505 42.02 -20.54 37.70
N ASN A 506 41.86 -21.68 38.36
CA ASN A 506 42.01 -21.79 39.81
C ASN A 506 43.48 -21.53 40.20
N SER A 507 43.69 -20.61 41.13
CA SER A 507 45.02 -20.17 41.57
C SER A 507 45.82 -21.25 42.30
N PHE A 508 45.19 -22.34 42.77
CA PHE A 508 45.85 -23.39 43.54
C PHE A 508 46.37 -24.56 42.69
N ASP A 509 45.63 -24.97 41.65
CA ASP A 509 45.93 -26.17 40.87
C ASP A 509 46.01 -25.92 39.34
N ASN A 510 45.86 -24.66 38.91
CA ASN A 510 45.85 -24.27 37.51
C ASN A 510 44.75 -24.94 36.67
N SER A 511 43.74 -25.54 37.30
CA SER A 511 42.58 -26.12 36.63
C SER A 511 41.60 -25.04 36.17
N GLU A 512 40.87 -25.28 35.09
CA GLU A 512 39.76 -24.40 34.70
C GLU A 512 38.52 -24.73 35.53
N SER A 513 37.98 -23.72 36.20
CA SER A 513 36.79 -23.78 37.03
C SER A 513 35.72 -22.80 36.53
N ARG A 514 34.46 -23.05 36.86
CA ARG A 514 33.30 -22.28 36.40
C ARG A 514 32.60 -21.61 37.58
N ALA A 515 32.45 -20.29 37.54
CA ALA A 515 31.60 -19.55 38.46
C ALA A 515 30.26 -19.22 37.79
N THR A 516 29.17 -19.31 38.55
CA THR A 516 27.83 -18.92 38.10
C THR A 516 27.17 -17.98 39.10
N VAL A 517 26.65 -16.88 38.60
CA VAL A 517 25.80 -15.95 39.38
C VAL A 517 24.48 -15.71 38.67
N LYS A 518 23.39 -15.84 39.42
CA LYS A 518 22.04 -15.65 38.90
C LYS A 518 21.61 -14.21 39.07
N GLN A 519 21.25 -13.58 37.97
CA GLN A 519 20.66 -12.25 37.91
C GLN A 519 19.15 -12.37 37.68
N GLN A 520 18.38 -11.87 38.62
CA GLN A 520 16.96 -11.63 38.44
C GLN A 520 16.71 -10.14 38.27
N GLY A 521 15.66 -9.77 37.55
CA GLY A 521 15.34 -8.36 37.40
C GLY A 521 13.95 -8.10 36.90
N ILE A 522 13.44 -6.93 37.27
CA ILE A 522 12.18 -6.39 36.76
C ILE A 522 12.52 -5.19 35.89
N ARG A 523 11.87 -5.06 34.74
CA ARG A 523 12.06 -3.96 33.80
C ARG A 523 10.73 -3.35 33.41
N TYR A 524 10.68 -2.03 33.38
CA TYR A 524 9.58 -1.27 32.81
C TYR A 524 10.08 -0.54 31.56
N GLY A 525 9.46 -0.83 30.42
CA GLY A 525 9.83 -0.29 29.12
C GLY A 525 8.82 0.72 28.64
N LEU A 526 9.28 1.82 28.05
CA LEU A 526 8.50 2.75 27.25
C LEU A 526 9.02 2.70 25.83
N LEU A 527 8.14 2.53 24.85
CA LEU A 527 8.53 2.44 23.44
C LEU A 527 7.53 3.13 22.52
N VAL A 528 8.03 3.54 21.37
CA VAL A 528 7.22 3.95 20.22
C VAL A 528 7.61 3.09 19.04
N GLY A 529 6.64 2.77 18.21
CA GLY A 529 6.87 1.94 17.04
C GLY A 529 5.87 2.20 15.94
N THR A 530 6.08 1.50 14.83
CA THR A 530 5.13 1.42 13.73
C THR A 530 5.03 -0.02 13.27
N ARG A 531 3.80 -0.46 13.01
CA ARG A 531 3.53 -1.76 12.40
C ARG A 531 3.08 -1.59 10.96
N ILE A 532 3.68 -2.37 10.07
CA ILE A 532 3.36 -2.39 8.65
C ILE A 532 2.71 -3.75 8.34
N LEU A 533 1.55 -3.72 7.67
CA LEU A 533 0.71 -4.89 7.37
C LEU A 533 0.48 -5.04 5.87
N GLN A 534 0.59 -6.28 5.36
CA GLN A 534 0.49 -6.58 3.93
C GLN A 534 -0.96 -6.66 3.42
N ASN A 535 -1.92 -7.08 4.25
CA ASN A 535 -3.33 -7.15 3.89
C ASN A 535 -4.21 -7.18 5.15
N LEU A 536 -5.38 -6.55 5.13
CA LEU A 536 -6.19 -6.26 6.33
C LEU A 536 -7.46 -7.06 6.46
N ASN A 537 -7.87 -7.72 5.38
CA ASN A 537 -9.10 -8.48 5.37
C ASN A 537 -8.86 -9.99 5.60
N ASP A 538 -7.60 -10.41 5.68
CA ASP A 538 -7.21 -11.82 5.76
C ASP A 538 -5.91 -12.01 6.56
N ASN A 539 -5.57 -13.26 6.82
CA ASN A 539 -4.29 -13.64 7.41
C ASN A 539 -3.12 -13.11 6.56
N GLY A 540 -2.03 -12.68 7.19
CA GLY A 540 -0.92 -12.09 6.44
C GLY A 540 0.30 -11.74 7.28
N PHE A 541 1.38 -11.39 6.59
CA PHE A 541 2.63 -11.00 7.25
C PHE A 541 2.59 -9.57 7.79
N THR A 542 3.29 -9.38 8.89
CA THR A 542 3.49 -8.10 9.58
C THR A 542 4.97 -7.84 9.75
N PHE A 543 5.32 -6.57 9.68
CA PHE A 543 6.65 -6.09 10.03
C PHE A 543 6.52 -4.99 11.07
N ASP A 544 7.22 -5.13 12.19
CA ASP A 544 7.15 -4.21 13.32
C ASP A 544 8.51 -3.58 13.58
N LEU A 545 8.54 -2.25 13.63
CA LEU A 545 9.70 -1.47 14.00
C LEU A 545 9.39 -0.72 15.29
N ASN A 546 10.23 -0.87 16.30
CA ASN A 546 10.10 -0.11 17.54
C ASN A 546 11.43 0.32 18.13
N VAL A 547 11.39 1.45 18.84
CA VAL A 547 12.48 2.01 19.62
C VAL A 547 11.96 2.48 20.97
N GLY A 548 12.78 2.39 22.00
CA GLY A 548 12.36 2.74 23.35
C GLY A 548 13.46 2.67 24.38
N VAL A 549 13.06 2.72 25.65
CA VAL A 549 13.95 2.69 26.81
C VAL A 549 13.35 1.79 27.87
N ASN A 550 14.17 0.90 28.42
CA ASN A 550 13.89 0.09 29.59
C ASN A 550 14.51 0.73 30.83
N PHE A 551 13.73 0.81 31.89
CA PHE A 551 14.15 1.10 33.25
C PHE A 551 14.12 -0.20 34.04
N GLY A 552 15.29 -0.76 34.31
CA GLY A 552 15.47 -2.05 34.96
C GLY A 552 15.99 -1.92 36.38
N TYR A 553 15.52 -2.77 37.27
CA TYR A 553 16.13 -3.00 38.57
C TYR A 553 16.55 -4.46 38.66
N HIS A 554 17.84 -4.69 38.89
CA HIS A 554 18.43 -6.02 38.90
C HIS A 554 18.98 -6.38 40.26
N PHE A 555 18.80 -7.64 40.65
CA PHE A 555 19.35 -8.21 41.87
C PHE A 555 20.05 -9.51 41.53
N TYR A 556 21.18 -9.72 42.19
CA TYR A 556 22.01 -10.90 42.03
C TYR A 556 21.83 -11.78 43.27
N GLU A 557 21.59 -13.07 43.05
CA GLU A 557 21.63 -14.08 44.12
C GLU A 557 23.08 -14.32 44.59
N ASP A 558 23.23 -15.10 45.66
CA ASP A 558 24.53 -15.47 46.19
C ASP A 558 25.37 -16.16 45.09
N ILE A 559 26.62 -15.73 44.98
CA ILE A 559 27.56 -16.28 43.99
C ILE A 559 27.84 -17.73 44.37
N SER A 560 27.36 -18.66 43.55
CA SER A 560 27.71 -20.08 43.70
C SER A 560 29.06 -20.31 43.03
N ASN A 561 30.06 -20.67 43.84
CA ASN A 561 31.41 -20.93 43.35
C ASN A 561 31.86 -22.33 43.78
N THR A 562 32.50 -23.07 42.88
CA THR A 562 33.08 -24.39 43.17
C THR A 562 34.52 -24.33 43.68
N GLY A 563 35.03 -23.14 44.03
CA GLY A 563 36.37 -22.94 44.60
C GLY A 563 36.50 -21.68 45.47
N ASP A 564 37.57 -21.63 46.26
CA ASP A 564 37.83 -20.59 47.28
C ASP A 564 37.88 -19.16 46.70
N ASN A 565 37.10 -18.27 47.32
CA ASN A 565 37.13 -16.80 47.25
C ASN A 565 37.65 -16.20 45.93
N ASN A 566 36.86 -16.34 44.87
CA ASN A 566 37.22 -15.72 43.60
C ASN A 566 36.42 -14.44 43.36
N THR A 567 37.15 -13.34 43.16
CA THR A 567 36.67 -11.97 42.86
C THR A 567 36.04 -11.83 41.46
N VAL A 568 35.57 -12.93 40.88
CA VAL A 568 35.20 -13.10 39.46
C VAL A 568 34.01 -12.22 39.07
N PHE A 569 33.17 -11.91 40.04
CA PHE A 569 31.98 -11.08 39.88
C PHE A 569 32.04 -9.80 40.74
N ASP A 570 33.22 -9.36 41.17
CA ASP A 570 33.40 -8.12 41.96
C ASP A 570 32.99 -6.86 41.18
N ASP A 571 32.91 -6.97 39.84
CA ASP A 571 32.38 -5.96 38.93
C ASP A 571 30.85 -5.81 38.99
N LEU A 572 30.13 -6.79 39.55
CA LEU A 572 28.67 -6.79 39.61
C LEU A 572 28.16 -6.05 40.85
N LYS A 573 27.54 -4.89 40.61
CA LYS A 573 26.83 -4.14 41.65
C LYS A 573 25.46 -4.78 41.89
N ASN A 574 25.24 -5.29 43.11
CA ASN A 574 23.92 -5.76 43.51
C ASN A 574 22.95 -4.58 43.64
N ARG A 575 21.68 -4.78 43.25
CA ARG A 575 20.61 -3.76 43.31
C ARG A 575 20.86 -2.54 42.42
N GLU A 576 21.39 -2.78 41.22
CA GLU A 576 21.66 -1.71 40.26
C GLU A 576 20.41 -1.37 39.43
N PHE A 577 20.10 -0.07 39.38
CA PHE A 577 19.15 0.49 38.42
C PHE A 577 19.86 0.70 37.08
N ARG A 578 19.33 0.12 36.00
CA ARG A 578 19.90 0.22 34.65
C ARG A 578 18.89 0.84 33.69
N VAL A 579 19.39 1.71 32.82
CA VAL A 579 18.64 2.25 31.70
C VAL A 579 19.21 1.65 30.43
N SER A 580 18.40 0.89 29.68
CA SER A 580 18.85 0.17 28.49
C SER A 580 17.96 0.51 27.29
N PRO A 581 18.51 0.69 26.08
CA PRO A 581 17.69 0.94 24.90
C PRO A 581 16.85 -0.28 24.53
N ILE A 582 15.69 -0.03 23.92
CA ILE A 582 14.87 -1.01 23.23
C ILE A 582 15.01 -0.72 21.74
N VAL A 583 15.41 -1.74 20.98
CA VAL A 583 15.29 -1.73 19.53
C VAL A 583 14.59 -3.03 19.16
N GLY A 584 13.58 -2.93 18.31
CA GLY A 584 12.80 -4.08 17.87
C GLY A 584 12.58 -4.05 16.38
N VAL A 585 12.96 -5.13 15.72
CA VAL A 585 12.64 -5.43 14.32
C VAL A 585 12.00 -6.81 14.32
N SER A 586 10.68 -6.85 14.32
CA SER A 586 9.93 -8.12 14.45
C SER A 586 9.23 -8.47 13.16
N ILE A 587 9.24 -9.75 12.83
CA ILE A 587 8.46 -10.33 11.74
C ILE A 587 7.34 -11.13 12.39
N GLY A 588 6.12 -10.92 11.93
CA GLY A 588 4.97 -11.63 12.48
C GLY A 588 3.97 -12.08 11.43
N TYR A 589 3.03 -12.90 11.86
CA TYR A 589 1.91 -13.38 11.06
C TYR A 589 0.60 -13.14 11.81
N VAL A 590 -0.36 -12.52 11.14
CA VAL A 590 -1.71 -12.26 11.67
C VAL A 590 -2.61 -13.45 11.41
N PHE A 591 -3.26 -13.92 12.46
CA PHE A 591 -4.37 -14.86 12.41
C PHE A 591 -5.66 -14.09 12.72
N ARG A 592 -6.55 -14.02 11.73
CA ARG A 592 -7.89 -13.48 11.90
C ARG A 592 -8.73 -14.51 12.65
N LEU A 593 -9.35 -14.08 13.75
CA LEU A 593 -10.29 -14.91 14.49
C LEU A 593 -11.64 -14.91 13.75
N LYS A 594 -11.84 -15.90 12.87
CA LYS A 594 -13.16 -16.19 12.28
C LYS A 594 -14.07 -16.66 13.43
N LYS A 595 -15.15 -15.93 13.70
CA LYS A 595 -16.13 -16.10 14.82
C LYS A 595 -15.82 -15.37 16.13
N VAL A 596 -15.57 -14.06 16.07
CA VAL A 596 -15.98 -13.22 17.19
C VAL A 596 -17.22 -12.47 16.72
N SER A 597 -18.40 -13.00 17.09
CA SER A 597 -19.58 -12.16 17.20
C SER A 597 -19.16 -11.00 18.08
N THR A 598 -19.08 -9.81 17.51
CA THR A 598 -18.61 -8.62 18.20
C THR A 598 -19.40 -8.47 19.50
N LEU A 599 -18.71 -8.66 20.63
CA LEU A 599 -19.21 -8.34 21.96
C LEU A 599 -19.18 -6.81 22.09
N ASN A 600 -20.16 -6.16 21.48
CA ASN A 600 -21.02 -5.21 22.16
C ASN A 600 -22.22 -4.83 21.27
N PRO A 601 -23.37 -4.53 21.89
CA PRO A 601 -24.67 -4.31 21.27
C PRO A 601 -24.76 -3.06 20.38
#